data_AF-A0A2D4JLY0-F1
#
_entry.id   AF-A0A2D4JLY0-F1
#
_cell.length_a   1.000
_cell.length_b   1.000
_cell.length_c   1.000
_cell.angle_alpha   90.00
_cell.angle_beta   90.00
_cell.angle_gamma   90.00
#
_symmetry.space_group_name_H-M   'P 1'
#
loop_
_entity.id
_entity.type
_entity.pdbx_description
1 polymer ?
#
loop_
_entity_poly.entity_id
_entity_poly.type
_entity_poly.pdbx_seq_one_letter_code
_entity_poly.pdbx_strand_id
1 'polypeptide(L)'
;VHGINKSLVTLGIVISTLAENTQMFSSCQSISSIASEVDSDRTDSYCGSNINSCKRQAYIPYRDSILTWLLKDSLGGNSKTIMVATISPASCCYNETVNTLRYASNAKKIINKPRVNEDANVKLIRELQEEIRRLKVMLMNFEMM
;
A
#
# COMPACT_ATOMS: atom_id res chain seq x y z
N VAL A 1 19.81 16.35 -20.40
CA VAL A 1 19.68 16.88 -19.00
C VAL A 1 19.06 15.85 -18.02
N HIS A 2 18.73 14.63 -18.45
CA HIS A 2 17.97 13.64 -17.65
C HIS A 2 18.88 12.65 -16.89
N GLY A 3 19.31 12.97 -15.67
CA GLY A 3 20.12 11.99 -14.91
C GLY A 3 20.00 12.10 -13.40
N ILE A 4 20.34 13.25 -12.84
CA ILE A 4 20.59 13.34 -11.39
C ILE A 4 19.29 13.30 -10.58
N ASN A 5 18.27 14.03 -11.02
CA ASN A 5 17.03 14.19 -10.25
C ASN A 5 15.85 13.36 -10.77
N LYS A 6 16.10 12.39 -11.66
CA LYS A 6 15.02 11.55 -12.25
C LYS A 6 14.17 10.88 -11.17
N SER A 7 14.84 10.26 -10.19
CA SER A 7 14.16 9.56 -9.09
C SER A 7 13.31 10.49 -8.23
N LEU A 8 13.78 11.71 -7.96
CA LEU A 8 13.03 12.68 -7.15
C LEU A 8 11.79 13.18 -7.91
N VAL A 9 11.91 13.44 -9.21
CA VAL A 9 10.78 13.84 -10.06
C VAL A 9 9.75 12.73 -10.14
N THR A 10 10.16 11.48 -10.39
CA THR A 10 9.26 10.32 -10.42
C THR A 10 8.56 10.11 -9.08
N LEU A 11 9.29 10.25 -7.96
CA LEU A 11 8.74 10.18 -6.61
C LEU A 11 7.71 11.28 -6.37
N GLY A 12 7.94 12.48 -6.92
CA GLY A 12 6.97 13.59 -7.00
C GLY A 12 5.64 13.18 -7.65
N ILE A 13 5.73 12.58 -8.83
CA ILE A 13 4.59 12.13 -9.63
C ILE A 13 3.82 11.03 -8.88
N VAL A 14 4.53 10.00 -8.42
CA VAL A 14 3.94 8.85 -7.70
C VAL A 14 3.13 9.30 -6.48
N ILE A 15 3.68 10.19 -5.65
CA ILE A 15 2.97 10.69 -4.46
C ILE A 15 1.74 11.51 -4.85
N SER A 16 1.84 12.36 -5.88
CA SER A 16 0.71 13.18 -6.32
C SER A 16 -0.44 12.30 -6.84
N THR A 17 -0.13 11.33 -7.70
CA THR A 17 -1.13 10.38 -8.23
C THR A 17 -1.77 9.53 -7.12
N LEU A 18 -0.99 9.06 -6.14
CA LEU A 18 -1.52 8.30 -5.00
C LEU A 18 -2.44 9.15 -4.10
N ALA A 19 -2.07 10.41 -3.87
CA ALA A 19 -2.84 11.33 -3.05
C ALA A 19 -4.20 11.68 -3.68
N GLU A 20 -4.26 11.78 -5.02
CA GLU A 20 -5.50 12.01 -5.78
C GLU A 20 -6.41 10.79 -5.80
N ASN A 21 -5.84 9.59 -6.00
CA ASN A 21 -6.59 8.33 -5.98
C ASN A 21 -7.32 8.08 -4.66
N THR A 22 -6.77 8.57 -3.54
CA THR A 22 -7.42 8.44 -2.23
C THR A 22 -8.73 9.23 -2.13
N GLN A 23 -8.81 10.39 -2.78
CA GLN A 23 -10.02 11.23 -2.76
C GLN A 23 -11.15 10.63 -3.63
N MET A 24 -10.81 9.94 -4.72
CA MET A 24 -11.80 9.28 -5.58
C MET A 24 -12.54 8.13 -4.88
N PHE A 25 -11.94 7.52 -3.85
CA PHE A 25 -12.57 6.45 -3.06
C PHE A 25 -13.69 6.97 -2.15
N SER A 26 -13.69 8.26 -1.79
CA SER A 26 -14.74 8.85 -0.94
C SER A 26 -16.03 9.14 -1.69
N SER A 27 -15.97 9.35 -3.01
CA SER A 27 -17.14 9.77 -3.81
C SER A 27 -17.94 8.61 -4.44
N CYS A 28 -17.55 7.34 -4.19
CA CYS A 28 -18.18 6.18 -4.84
C CYS A 28 -18.70 5.09 -3.88
N GLN A 29 -18.64 5.27 -2.56
CA GLN A 29 -19.10 4.24 -1.61
C GLN A 29 -20.61 3.98 -1.62
N SER A 30 -21.39 4.73 -2.41
CA SER A 30 -22.85 4.59 -2.41
C SER A 30 -23.40 3.42 -3.25
N ILE A 31 -22.60 2.67 -4.02
CA ILE A 31 -23.15 1.60 -4.91
C ILE A 31 -22.28 0.34 -5.05
N SER A 32 -21.62 -0.13 -3.99
CA SER A 32 -20.89 -1.42 -4.04
C SER A 32 -21.30 -2.38 -2.92
N SER A 33 -22.61 -2.54 -2.74
CA SER A 33 -23.19 -3.74 -2.14
C SER A 33 -23.73 -4.59 -3.29
N ILE A 34 -23.45 -5.91 -3.25
CA ILE A 34 -23.85 -6.96 -4.20
C ILE A 34 -22.83 -7.22 -5.33
N ALA A 35 -21.74 -7.92 -5.01
CA ALA A 35 -21.13 -8.88 -5.93
C ALA A 35 -20.39 -9.95 -5.11
N SER A 36 -21.09 -11.05 -4.91
CA SER A 36 -20.68 -12.29 -4.28
C SER A 36 -19.73 -13.11 -5.16
N GLU A 37 -18.74 -13.74 -4.50
CA GLU A 37 -18.20 -15.09 -4.72
C GLU A 37 -18.15 -15.64 -6.15
N VAL A 38 -16.97 -15.66 -6.79
CA VAL A 38 -16.54 -16.75 -7.69
C VAL A 38 -15.00 -16.89 -7.66
N ASP A 39 -14.56 -18.13 -7.44
CA ASP A 39 -13.19 -18.65 -7.42
C ASP A 39 -12.70 -19.05 -8.84
N SER A 40 -11.38 -19.15 -9.04
CA SER A 40 -10.66 -19.92 -10.10
C SER A 40 -9.58 -19.19 -10.93
N ASP A 41 -8.37 -19.71 -10.75
CA ASP A 41 -7.20 -19.92 -11.61
C ASP A 41 -7.09 -19.37 -13.06
N ARG A 42 -5.90 -18.81 -13.34
CA ARG A 42 -5.11 -18.66 -14.59
C ARG A 42 -5.79 -18.29 -15.93
N THR A 43 -5.34 -17.18 -16.54
CA THR A 43 -4.61 -17.12 -17.85
C THR A 43 -4.35 -15.66 -18.28
N ASP A 44 -3.08 -15.34 -18.61
CA ASP A 44 -2.70 -14.13 -19.35
C ASP A 44 -3.10 -14.27 -20.82
N SER A 45 -3.76 -13.25 -21.41
CA SER A 45 -3.52 -12.75 -22.78
C SER A 45 -4.60 -11.78 -23.30
N TYR A 46 -4.13 -10.71 -23.96
CA TYR A 46 -4.78 -9.77 -24.91
C TYR A 46 -6.24 -9.30 -24.71
N CYS A 47 -6.45 -7.97 -24.64
CA CYS A 47 -7.46 -7.20 -25.40
C CYS A 47 -7.30 -5.68 -25.05
N GLY A 48 -7.54 -4.72 -25.94
CA GLY A 48 -8.64 -4.61 -26.90
C GLY A 48 -9.77 -3.79 -26.25
N SER A 49 -9.82 -2.50 -26.57
CA SER A 49 -10.75 -1.51 -26.01
C SER A 49 -12.23 -1.89 -26.16
N ASN A 50 -12.98 -2.05 -25.06
CA ASN A 50 -14.33 -1.47 -24.93
C ASN A 50 -14.90 -1.47 -23.50
N ILE A 51 -15.85 -0.54 -23.33
CA ILE A 51 -16.62 -0.03 -22.19
C ILE A 51 -16.88 -1.00 -21.03
N ASN A 52 -16.31 -0.66 -19.87
CA ASN A 52 -16.88 -0.82 -18.53
C ASN A 52 -16.17 0.19 -17.63
N SER A 53 -16.88 1.22 -17.16
CA SER A 53 -16.39 2.24 -16.21
C SER A 53 -16.25 1.68 -14.79
N CYS A 54 -15.65 0.50 -14.66
CA CYS A 54 -14.90 0.16 -13.47
C CYS A 54 -13.80 1.22 -13.39
N LYS A 55 -13.92 2.15 -12.44
CA LYS A 55 -12.96 3.24 -12.22
C LYS A 55 -11.61 2.62 -11.84
N ARG A 56 -10.87 2.19 -12.87
CA ARG A 56 -9.56 1.56 -12.70
C ARG A 56 -8.68 2.56 -11.98
N GLN A 57 -8.09 2.09 -10.90
CA GLN A 57 -7.12 2.84 -10.12
C GLN A 57 -6.07 3.39 -11.10
N ALA A 58 -5.85 4.71 -11.08
CA ALA A 58 -4.96 5.34 -12.05
C ALA A 58 -3.59 4.66 -12.02
N TYR A 59 -2.99 4.45 -13.19
CA TYR A 59 -1.66 3.85 -13.29
C TYR A 59 -0.63 4.69 -12.51
N ILE A 60 0.11 4.05 -11.61
CA ILE A 60 1.13 4.72 -10.79
C ILE A 60 2.52 4.28 -11.29
N PRO A 61 3.37 5.21 -11.76
CA PRO A 61 4.62 4.92 -12.44
C PRO A 61 5.77 4.57 -11.48
N TYR A 62 5.61 3.54 -10.64
CA TYR A 62 6.69 3.13 -9.72
C TYR A 62 7.97 2.69 -10.45
N ARG A 63 7.85 2.17 -11.68
CA ARG A 63 8.96 1.57 -12.45
C ARG A 63 9.84 2.59 -13.16
N ASP A 64 9.41 3.85 -13.23
CA ASP A 64 10.13 4.88 -13.98
C ASP A 64 11.44 5.29 -13.30
N SER A 65 11.59 4.98 -12.00
CA SER A 65 12.85 5.10 -11.26
C SER A 65 13.09 3.90 -10.33
N ILE A 66 14.36 3.57 -10.11
CA ILE A 66 14.75 2.49 -9.19
C ILE A 66 14.28 2.80 -7.76
N LEU A 67 14.37 4.07 -7.33
CA LEU A 67 13.95 4.48 -5.98
C LEU A 67 12.45 4.23 -5.76
N THR A 68 11.59 4.70 -6.65
CA THR A 68 10.14 4.48 -6.55
C THR A 68 9.76 3.01 -6.70
N TRP A 69 10.56 2.23 -7.42
CA TRP A 69 10.34 0.81 -7.55
C TRP A 69 10.64 0.08 -6.23
N LEU A 70 11.77 0.38 -5.60
CA LEU A 70 12.12 -0.17 -4.27
C LEU A 70 11.13 0.28 -3.19
N LEU A 71 10.63 1.52 -3.28
CA LEU A 71 9.67 2.08 -2.32
C LEU A 71 8.21 1.77 -2.64
N LYS A 72 7.92 0.94 -3.66
CA LYS A 72 6.54 0.62 -4.07
C LYS A 72 5.69 0.15 -2.89
N ASP A 73 6.22 -0.73 -2.05
CA ASP A 73 5.47 -1.25 -0.90
C ASP A 73 5.34 -0.22 0.23
N SER A 74 6.25 0.75 0.28
CA SER A 74 6.20 1.87 1.22
C SER A 74 5.19 2.95 0.83
N LEU A 75 4.82 3.07 -0.45
CA LEU A 75 3.94 4.11 -0.97
C LEU A 75 2.65 3.48 -1.53
N GLY A 76 1.68 3.21 -0.67
CA GLY A 76 0.40 2.60 -1.05
C GLY A 76 0.35 1.07 -0.96
N GLY A 77 1.36 0.43 -0.36
CA GLY A 77 1.48 -1.02 -0.24
C GLY A 77 1.43 -1.53 1.21
N ASN A 78 2.15 -2.63 1.44
CA ASN A 78 2.23 -3.31 2.72
C ASN A 78 3.42 -2.79 3.56
N SER A 79 3.27 -1.58 4.12
CA SER A 79 4.28 -1.00 5.01
C SER A 79 3.68 0.06 5.93
N LYS A 80 4.25 0.21 7.12
CA LYS A 80 3.99 1.36 8.00
C LYS A 80 5.04 2.43 7.69
N THR A 81 4.64 3.42 6.90
CA THR A 81 5.57 4.43 6.38
C THR A 81 5.46 5.76 7.13
N ILE A 82 6.61 6.34 7.45
CA ILE A 82 6.73 7.68 8.05
C ILE A 82 7.59 8.53 7.13
N MET A 83 7.16 9.76 6.85
CA MET A 83 7.93 10.74 6.09
C MET A 83 8.37 11.87 7.02
N VAL A 84 9.67 12.18 7.00
CA VAL A 84 10.23 13.35 7.69
C VAL A 84 10.56 14.42 6.65
N ALA A 85 9.86 15.54 6.71
CA ALA A 85 10.14 16.70 5.86
C ALA A 85 11.06 17.67 6.59
N THR A 86 12.29 17.82 6.09
CA THR A 86 13.25 18.80 6.60
C THR A 86 13.13 20.11 5.82
N ILE A 87 13.04 21.22 6.55
CA ILE A 87 12.86 22.57 5.98
C ILE A 87 13.83 23.55 6.63
N SER A 88 14.15 24.63 5.91
CA SER A 88 14.97 25.72 6.43
C SER A 88 14.07 26.90 6.82
N PRO A 89 14.27 27.52 8.00
CA PRO A 89 13.50 28.70 8.40
C PRO A 89 13.94 29.99 7.68
N ALA A 90 14.99 29.95 6.86
CA ALA A 90 15.51 31.12 6.17
C ALA A 90 14.54 31.63 5.07
N SER A 91 14.36 32.95 4.97
CA SER A 91 13.47 33.57 3.98
C SER A 91 13.90 33.31 2.53
N CYS A 92 15.19 33.14 2.27
CA CYS A 92 15.71 32.78 0.95
C CYS A 92 15.28 31.38 0.48
N CYS A 93 14.88 30.49 1.40
CA CYS A 93 14.42 29.14 1.11
C CYS A 93 12.89 29.01 1.11
N TYR A 94 12.15 30.13 1.11
CA TYR A 94 10.69 30.13 1.25
C TYR A 94 10.00 29.26 0.18
N ASN A 95 10.37 29.41 -1.10
CA ASN A 95 9.75 28.66 -2.19
C ASN A 95 9.94 27.14 -2.03
N GLU A 96 11.17 26.70 -1.74
CA GLU A 96 11.49 25.29 -1.54
C GLU A 96 10.83 24.72 -0.29
N THR A 97 10.73 25.52 0.78
CA THR A 97 10.01 25.14 1.99
C THR A 97 8.53 24.88 1.69
N VAL A 98 7.88 25.76 0.92
CA VAL A 98 6.49 25.55 0.50
C VAL A 98 6.36 24.30 -0.38
N ASN A 99 7.30 24.06 -1.30
CA ASN A 99 7.31 22.86 -2.14
C ASN A 99 7.40 21.57 -1.30
N THR A 100 8.33 21.52 -0.34
CA THR A 100 8.49 20.38 0.57
C THR A 100 7.24 20.16 1.43
N LEU A 101 6.62 21.23 1.95
CA LEU A 101 5.40 21.13 2.75
C LEU A 101 4.20 20.63 1.94
N ARG A 102 4.03 21.11 0.70
CA ARG A 102 3.00 20.61 -0.21
C ARG A 102 3.22 19.14 -0.53
N TYR A 103 4.47 18.75 -0.76
CA TYR A 103 4.85 17.37 -0.99
C TYR A 103 4.49 16.47 0.21
N ALA A 104 4.84 16.88 1.43
CA ALA A 104 4.48 16.18 2.66
C ALA A 104 2.96 16.11 2.88
N SER A 105 2.22 17.17 2.55
CA SER A 105 0.75 17.21 2.62
C SER A 105 0.11 16.19 1.68
N ASN A 106 0.66 15.99 0.48
CA ASN A 106 0.21 14.95 -0.43
C ASN A 106 0.59 13.56 0.07
N ALA A 107 1.82 13.37 0.54
CA ALA A 107 2.28 12.10 1.10
C ALA A 107 1.41 11.63 2.28
N LYS A 108 0.97 12.56 3.15
CA LYS A 108 0.05 12.28 4.26
C LYS A 108 -1.28 11.66 3.82
N LYS A 109 -1.75 11.94 2.60
CA LYS A 109 -3.02 11.41 2.08
C LYS A 109 -2.92 9.97 1.60
N ILE A 110 -1.71 9.43 1.44
CA ILE A 110 -1.51 8.07 0.93
C ILE A 110 -1.93 7.07 1.99
N ILE A 111 -2.82 6.13 1.61
CA ILE A 111 -3.28 5.06 2.49
C ILE A 111 -2.48 3.78 2.21
N ASN A 112 -1.73 3.32 3.20
CA ASN A 112 -1.07 2.02 3.18
C ASN A 112 -1.95 0.94 3.84
N LYS A 113 -1.75 -0.32 3.44
CA LYS A 113 -2.45 -1.48 4.00
C LYS A 113 -1.44 -2.45 4.62
N PRO A 114 -0.86 -2.12 5.79
CA PRO A 114 0.11 -2.99 6.44
C PRO A 114 -0.55 -4.30 6.88
N ARG A 115 0.11 -5.41 6.59
CA ARG A 115 -0.24 -6.79 6.94
C ARG A 115 0.98 -7.44 7.56
N VAL A 116 0.75 -8.37 8.49
CA VAL A 116 1.84 -9.13 9.10
C VAL A 116 2.38 -10.11 8.04
N ASN A 117 3.66 -9.99 7.73
CA ASN A 117 4.36 -10.89 6.81
C ASN A 117 4.79 -12.16 7.56
N GLU A 118 3.83 -13.04 7.83
CA GLU A 118 4.10 -14.39 8.34
C GLU A 118 4.12 -15.38 7.18
N ASP A 119 5.12 -16.25 7.14
CA ASP A 119 5.14 -17.38 6.20
C ASP A 119 4.00 -18.34 6.52
N ALA A 120 3.32 -18.85 5.49
CA ALA A 120 2.19 -19.77 5.67
C ALA A 120 2.57 -20.99 6.51
N ASN A 121 3.79 -21.54 6.31
CA ASN A 121 4.30 -22.65 7.08
C ASN A 121 4.53 -22.30 8.55
N VAL A 122 5.12 -21.12 8.83
CA VAL A 122 5.37 -20.66 10.21
C VAL A 122 4.06 -20.39 10.95
N LYS A 123 3.10 -19.77 10.26
CA LYS A 123 1.75 -19.54 10.78
C LYS A 123 1.06 -20.87 11.11
N LEU A 124 1.10 -21.84 10.19
CA LEU A 124 0.52 -23.17 10.39
C LEU A 124 1.18 -23.91 11.56
N ILE A 125 2.51 -23.89 11.64
CA ILE A 125 3.24 -24.53 12.75
C ILE A 125 2.83 -23.91 14.09
N ARG A 126 2.70 -22.58 14.18
CA ARG A 126 2.23 -21.90 15.39
C ARG A 126 0.82 -22.35 15.76
N GLU A 127 -0.10 -22.35 14.81
CA GLU A 127 -1.51 -22.75 15.04
C GLU A 127 -1.60 -24.22 15.50
N LEU A 128 -0.85 -25.12 14.87
CA LEU A 128 -0.80 -26.54 15.27
C LEU A 128 -0.20 -26.72 16.66
N GLN A 129 0.87 -26.00 17.00
CA GLN A 129 1.48 -26.06 18.33
C GLN A 129 0.55 -25.50 19.42
N GLU A 130 -0.19 -24.44 19.11
CA GLU A 130 -1.21 -23.85 19.98
C GLU A 130 -2.32 -24.88 20.28
N GLU A 131 -2.80 -25.57 19.25
CA GLU A 131 -3.85 -26.58 19.39
C GLU A 131 -3.37 -27.81 20.16
N ILE A 132 -2.16 -28.30 19.89
CA ILE A 132 -1.54 -29.38 20.68
C ILE A 132 -1.46 -28.98 22.16
N ARG A 133 -1.05 -27.74 22.45
CA ARG A 133 -0.95 -27.24 23.83
C ARG A 133 -2.32 -27.18 24.48
N ARG A 134 -3.32 -26.64 23.79
CA ARG A 134 -4.70 -26.53 24.27
C ARG A 134 -5.29 -27.89 24.63
N LEU A 135 -5.15 -28.87 23.73
CA LEU A 135 -5.65 -30.22 23.93
C LEU A 135 -4.96 -30.92 25.11
N LYS A 136 -3.63 -30.77 25.23
CA LYS A 136 -2.88 -31.31 26.38
C LYS A 136 -3.35 -30.72 27.71
N VAL A 137 -3.61 -29.41 27.77
CA VAL A 137 -4.15 -28.76 28.98
C VAL A 137 -5.54 -29.29 29.32
N MET A 138 -6.41 -29.50 28.32
CA MET A 138 -7.73 -30.10 28.56
C MET A 138 -7.63 -31.51 29.14
N LEU A 139 -6.72 -32.34 28.62
CA LEU A 139 -6.48 -33.69 29.15
C LEU A 139 -5.94 -33.64 30.59
N MET A 140 -4.95 -32.79 30.87
CA MET A 140 -4.39 -32.66 32.23
C MET A 140 -5.44 -32.15 33.24
N ASN A 141 -6.30 -31.22 32.82
CA ASN A 141 -7.41 -30.75 33.66
C ASN A 141 -8.44 -31.86 33.92
N PHE A 142 -8.63 -32.77 32.97
CA PHE A 142 -9.53 -33.92 33.13
C PHE A 142 -8.91 -35.01 34.01
N GLU A 143 -7.60 -35.21 33.94
CA GLU A 143 -6.87 -36.15 34.82
C GLU A 143 -6.72 -35.64 36.26
N MET A 144 -6.82 -34.32 36.49
CA MET A 144 -6.78 -33.72 37.83
C MET A 144 -8.15 -33.55 38.51
N MET A 145 -9.25 -33.90 37.83
CA MET A 145 -10.62 -33.84 38.37
C MET A 145 -11.07 -35.22 38.85
#